data_AF-A0A9N7YX33-F1
#
_entry.id   AF-A0A9N7YX33-F1
#
_cell.length_a   1.000
_cell.length_b   1.000
_cell.length_c   1.000
_cell.angle_alpha   90.00
_cell.angle_beta   90.00
_cell.angle_gamma   90.00
#
_symmetry.space_group_name_H-M   'P 1'
#
loop_
_entity.id
_entity.type
_entity.pdbx_description
1 polymer ?
#
loop_
_entity_poly.entity_id
_entity_poly.type
_entity_poly.pdbx_seq_one_letter_code
_entity_poly.pdbx_strand_id
1 'polypeptide(L)'
;MGDGSITPRFGNMKALLGIVAGAGASYGIYKLISGGNFKRNKKSSTSDTPAARSGQPGDGAHQPGSLLAKVSGLDVVCPRPAHPASGVIIHQSPGNLEPQHLHMLLSCLQSSNSPSDRCRILLTLGNAAAFTVNQNQIREFEGIPIIAGFLSDPAAEVRVQSLTALNNLCMNIQNQEQIKVYVPQVLELIEMSPVNSDLQLGALRLLTNLSVTDKHQHLLKDSITLLLSLLVVSNEALQVQASKVLVNVSSNPDMMDDIVQAQAPASVVLLFDARTAPAVLLRLLTFAGNLKSWRPSAQVADELRRKQDCLFRVMLDESSQLHSRLVQLLSHPDGEIQAHVARILT
;
A
#
# COMPACT_ATOMS: atom_id res chain seq x y z
N MET A 1 -11.94 -43.78 28.18
CA MET A 1 -12.21 -42.65 29.08
C MET A 1 -10.87 -41.92 29.20
N GLY A 2 -10.57 -40.90 28.40
CA GLY A 2 -11.18 -39.56 28.44
C GLY A 2 -10.57 -38.83 29.65
N ASP A 3 -9.81 -37.74 29.57
CA ASP A 3 -9.79 -36.65 28.59
C ASP A 3 -8.39 -36.02 28.47
N GLY A 4 -8.08 -35.52 27.28
CA GLY A 4 -6.94 -34.66 27.00
C GLY A 4 -7.22 -33.21 27.38
N SER A 5 -6.24 -32.55 28.01
CA SER A 5 -6.20 -31.10 28.14
C SER A 5 -5.10 -30.55 27.23
N ILE A 6 -5.51 -30.14 26.04
CA ILE A 6 -4.69 -29.32 25.14
C ILE A 6 -4.62 -27.93 25.78
N THR A 7 -3.43 -27.55 26.22
CA THR A 7 -3.13 -26.16 26.61
C THR A 7 -2.79 -25.37 25.33
N PRO A 8 -3.57 -24.36 24.93
CA PRO A 8 -3.14 -23.48 23.86
C PRO A 8 -2.07 -22.54 24.43
N ARG A 9 -0.82 -22.69 23.93
CA ARG A 9 0.21 -21.67 24.09
C ARG A 9 -0.26 -20.40 23.39
N PHE A 10 -0.71 -19.43 24.16
CA PHE A 10 -0.92 -18.06 23.70
C PHE A 10 0.42 -17.49 23.23
N GLY A 11 0.64 -17.52 21.91
CA GLY A 11 1.72 -16.81 21.26
C GLY A 11 1.56 -15.31 21.48
N ASN A 12 2.67 -14.64 21.83
CA ASN A 12 2.75 -13.22 22.15
C ASN A 12 2.33 -12.35 20.96
N MET A 13 1.06 -11.97 20.91
CA MET A 13 0.49 -11.04 19.92
C MET A 13 0.70 -9.58 20.34
N LYS A 14 1.95 -9.22 20.65
CA LYS A 14 2.34 -7.85 21.06
C LYS A 14 3.69 -7.45 20.44
N ALA A 15 3.72 -7.32 19.12
CA ALA A 15 4.70 -6.51 18.39
C ALA A 15 4.26 -6.29 16.93
N LEU A 16 3.11 -5.65 16.72
CA LEU A 16 2.75 -5.09 15.40
C LEU A 16 2.19 -3.68 15.55
N LEU A 17 2.87 -2.87 16.36
CA LEU A 17 2.71 -1.42 16.37
C LEU A 17 4.08 -0.82 16.04
N GLY A 18 4.28 -0.52 14.76
CA GLY A 18 5.51 0.04 14.24
C GLY A 18 5.33 0.62 12.84
N ILE A 19 4.62 1.75 12.77
CA ILE A 19 4.63 2.75 11.69
C ILE A 19 4.16 2.26 10.30
N VAL A 20 2.83 2.20 10.12
CA VAL A 20 2.20 2.43 8.80
C VAL A 20 1.55 3.81 8.82
N ALA A 21 2.38 4.85 8.69
CA ALA A 21 1.93 6.20 8.45
C ALA A 21 1.82 6.44 6.94
N GLY A 22 0.69 6.03 6.37
CA GLY A 22 0.15 6.58 5.12
C GLY A 22 -1.20 7.19 5.45
N ALA A 23 -1.50 8.37 4.92
CA ALA A 23 -2.66 9.20 5.30
C ALA A 23 -4.06 8.53 5.17
N GLY A 24 -4.16 7.33 4.60
CA GLY A 24 -5.40 6.54 4.53
C GLY A 24 -5.57 5.44 5.59
N ALA A 25 -4.51 5.05 6.32
CA ALA A 25 -4.54 3.89 7.22
C ALA A 25 -5.13 4.22 8.61
N SER A 26 -5.06 5.47 9.06
CA SER A 26 -5.45 5.88 10.42
C SER A 26 -6.96 5.73 10.69
N TYR A 27 -7.81 5.87 9.68
CA TYR A 27 -9.26 5.80 9.87
C TYR A 27 -9.79 4.36 10.02
N GLY A 28 -9.17 3.39 9.35
CA GLY A 28 -9.54 1.97 9.48
C GLY A 28 -9.27 1.44 10.90
N ILE A 29 -8.15 1.85 11.49
CA ILE A 29 -7.77 1.50 12.87
C ILE A 29 -8.70 2.18 13.88
N TYR A 30 -9.06 3.46 13.67
CA TYR A 30 -10.01 4.17 14.53
C TYR A 30 -11.38 3.47 14.59
N LYS A 31 -11.89 2.98 13.44
CA LYS A 31 -13.19 2.28 13.39
C LYS A 31 -13.16 0.91 14.07
N LEU A 32 -12.02 0.22 14.05
CA LEU A 32 -11.83 -1.05 14.76
C LEU A 32 -11.75 -0.87 16.28
N ILE A 33 -11.21 0.26 16.75
CA ILE A 33 -11.09 0.56 18.19
C ILE A 33 -12.38 1.18 18.76
N SER A 34 -13.10 1.99 17.97
CA SER A 34 -14.31 2.69 18.43
C SER A 34 -15.61 1.88 18.33
N GLY A 35 -15.56 0.62 17.87
CA GLY A 35 -16.73 -0.25 17.67
C GLY A 35 -17.27 -0.97 18.93
N GLY A 36 -16.70 -0.72 20.12
CA GLY A 36 -17.11 -1.37 21.36
C GLY A 36 -18.15 -0.57 22.16
N ASN A 37 -19.42 -0.95 22.05
CA ASN A 37 -20.56 -0.68 22.93
C ASN A 37 -20.39 0.36 24.06
N PHE A 38 -21.06 1.52 23.92
CA PHE A 38 -21.55 2.29 25.07
C PHE A 38 -23.07 2.49 24.97
N LYS A 39 -23.80 1.76 25.81
CA LYS A 39 -25.23 2.01 26.10
C LYS A 39 -25.37 3.44 26.62
N ARG A 40 -26.08 4.30 25.90
CA ARG A 40 -26.38 5.66 26.35
C ARG A 40 -27.75 5.69 27.04
N ASN A 41 -27.72 5.83 28.36
CA ASN A 41 -28.90 6.08 29.18
C ASN A 41 -29.34 7.54 28.97
N LYS A 42 -30.65 7.74 28.76
CA LYS A 42 -31.28 9.03 28.46
C LYS A 42 -31.55 9.79 29.75
N LYS A 43 -31.06 11.03 29.86
CA LYS A 43 -31.69 12.04 30.73
C LYS A 43 -31.52 13.45 30.15
N SER A 44 -32.66 14.11 30.10
CA SER A 44 -32.99 15.42 29.58
C SER A 44 -32.55 16.56 30.51
N SER A 45 -32.19 17.71 29.95
CA SER A 45 -32.53 19.01 30.52
C SER A 45 -32.40 20.12 29.48
N THR A 46 -33.53 20.74 29.21
CA THR A 46 -33.77 22.02 28.55
C THR A 46 -33.07 23.18 29.27
N SER A 47 -32.60 24.17 28.50
CA SER A 47 -32.42 25.53 29.00
C SER A 47 -32.62 26.55 27.89
N ASP A 48 -33.57 27.44 28.15
CA ASP A 48 -34.09 28.50 27.32
C ASP A 48 -33.09 29.65 27.07
N THR A 49 -33.23 30.27 25.90
CA THR A 49 -32.74 31.61 25.53
C THR A 49 -33.60 32.71 26.18
N PRO A 50 -33.13 33.97 26.31
CA PRO A 50 -33.56 34.96 25.29
C PRO A 50 -32.59 36.13 24.98
N ALA A 51 -32.55 36.44 23.68
CA ALA A 51 -32.70 37.74 22.98
C ALA A 51 -31.90 39.02 23.35
N ALA A 52 -31.29 39.63 22.32
CA ALA A 52 -31.33 41.09 22.05
C ALA A 52 -31.04 41.44 20.57
N ARG A 53 -31.73 42.48 20.09
CA ARG A 53 -31.80 43.10 18.72
C ARG A 53 -30.48 43.85 18.39
N SER A 54 -30.11 44.34 17.18
CA SER A 54 -30.80 45.00 16.05
C SER A 54 -29.79 45.27 14.89
N GLY A 55 -30.25 45.52 13.65
CA GLY A 55 -29.52 46.33 12.63
C GLY A 55 -29.29 45.69 11.25
N GLN A 56 -29.85 46.31 10.19
CA GLN A 56 -29.56 46.12 8.75
C GLN A 56 -28.87 47.41 8.20
N PRO A 57 -28.46 47.52 6.92
CA PRO A 57 -27.87 46.56 5.97
C PRO A 57 -26.59 47.12 5.27
N GLY A 58 -25.79 46.30 4.57
CA GLY A 58 -24.75 46.86 3.68
C GLY A 58 -23.70 45.90 3.12
N ASP A 59 -23.73 45.80 1.79
CA ASP A 59 -22.62 45.67 0.85
C ASP A 59 -21.93 44.33 0.55
N GLY A 60 -21.65 44.15 -0.74
CA GLY A 60 -21.24 42.91 -1.39
C GLY A 60 -19.82 42.44 -1.06
N ALA A 61 -19.64 41.12 -1.11
CA ALA A 61 -18.32 40.50 -1.10
C ALA A 61 -18.30 39.27 -2.02
N HIS A 62 -17.41 39.35 -3.02
CA HIS A 62 -16.98 38.26 -3.88
C HIS A 62 -16.57 37.03 -3.06
N GLN A 63 -17.08 35.84 -3.41
CA GLN A 63 -16.52 34.58 -2.91
C GLN A 63 -15.29 34.18 -3.75
N PRO A 64 -14.16 33.79 -3.13
CA PRO A 64 -13.03 33.25 -3.85
C PRO A 64 -13.35 31.82 -4.30
N GLY A 65 -13.27 31.57 -5.60
CA GLY A 65 -13.47 30.25 -6.19
C GLY A 65 -12.48 29.22 -5.65
N SER A 66 -12.98 28.01 -5.37
CA SER A 66 -12.20 26.85 -4.94
C SER A 66 -11.12 26.48 -5.97
N LEU A 67 -9.92 26.13 -5.49
CA LEU A 67 -8.78 25.66 -6.29
C LEU A 67 -9.13 24.53 -7.27
N LEU A 68 -10.16 23.73 -6.96
CA LEU A 68 -10.65 22.65 -7.84
C LEU A 68 -11.23 23.16 -9.15
N ALA A 69 -11.87 24.34 -9.14
CA ALA A 69 -12.43 24.95 -10.35
C ALA A 69 -11.34 25.43 -11.33
N LYS A 70 -10.11 25.66 -10.85
CA LYS A 70 -8.97 26.05 -11.68
C LYS A 70 -8.19 24.87 -12.27
N VAL A 71 -8.40 23.64 -11.80
CA VAL A 71 -7.57 22.47 -12.17
C VAL A 71 -8.30 21.50 -13.11
N SER A 72 -9.63 21.56 -13.19
CA SER A 72 -10.40 20.69 -14.10
C SER A 72 -11.09 21.51 -15.18
N GLY A 73 -10.40 21.72 -16.31
CA GLY A 73 -10.98 22.30 -17.53
C GLY A 73 -11.97 21.35 -18.22
N LEU A 74 -13.02 20.94 -17.51
CA LEU A 74 -14.14 20.15 -18.02
C LEU A 74 -15.38 21.03 -18.01
N ASP A 75 -15.72 21.57 -19.17
CA ASP A 75 -16.99 22.25 -19.37
C ASP A 75 -18.05 21.19 -19.71
N VAL A 76 -18.73 20.68 -18.69
CA VAL A 76 -19.84 19.73 -18.86
C VAL A 76 -21.12 20.55 -18.93
N VAL A 77 -21.59 20.82 -20.15
CA VAL A 77 -22.90 21.44 -20.39
C VAL A 77 -24.00 20.40 -20.16
N CYS A 78 -24.74 20.51 -19.06
CA CYS A 78 -25.97 19.76 -18.82
C CYS A 78 -27.20 20.65 -19.07
N PRO A 79 -28.23 20.21 -19.84
CA PRO A 79 -29.49 20.94 -19.93
C PRO A 79 -30.29 20.76 -18.62
N ARG A 80 -30.75 21.87 -18.01
CA ARG A 80 -31.66 21.85 -16.86
C ARG A 80 -33.11 21.58 -17.29
N PRO A 81 -33.86 20.71 -16.60
CA PRO A 81 -35.30 20.83 -16.47
C PRO A 81 -35.68 21.68 -15.25
N ALA A 82 -36.79 22.40 -15.35
CA ALA A 82 -37.26 23.36 -14.36
C ALA A 82 -38.21 22.76 -13.30
N HIS A 83 -38.09 23.28 -12.06
CA HIS A 83 -39.06 23.30 -10.93
C HIS A 83 -39.27 22.02 -10.06
N PRO A 84 -39.82 22.16 -8.82
CA PRO A 84 -39.36 23.01 -7.72
C PRO A 84 -39.27 22.26 -6.35
N ALA A 85 -38.48 22.84 -5.44
CA ALA A 85 -38.46 22.71 -3.97
C ALA A 85 -39.14 21.52 -3.25
N SER A 86 -38.33 20.67 -2.62
CA SER A 86 -38.57 20.20 -1.26
C SER A 86 -37.24 19.88 -0.58
N GLY A 87 -36.97 20.59 0.51
CA GLY A 87 -35.71 20.54 1.22
C GLY A 87 -35.51 19.21 1.93
N VAL A 88 -34.53 18.45 1.44
CA VAL A 88 -33.76 17.53 2.26
C VAL A 88 -32.33 18.05 2.20
N ILE A 89 -31.85 18.62 3.29
CA ILE A 89 -30.43 18.95 3.43
C ILE A 89 -29.70 17.61 3.58
N ILE A 90 -29.42 16.97 2.43
CA ILE A 90 -28.47 15.88 2.38
C ILE A 90 -27.12 16.54 2.63
N HIS A 91 -26.48 16.14 3.72
CA HIS A 91 -25.12 16.53 4.05
C HIS A 91 -24.19 15.91 2.99
N GLN A 92 -24.14 16.51 1.80
CA GLN A 92 -23.20 16.15 0.75
C GLN A 92 -21.82 16.56 1.25
N SER A 93 -21.09 15.61 1.85
CA SER A 93 -19.66 15.78 2.07
C SER A 93 -19.00 16.10 0.72
N PRO A 94 -18.19 17.17 0.63
CA PRO A 94 -17.67 17.72 -0.63
C PRO A 94 -16.64 16.83 -1.36
N GLY A 95 -16.61 15.53 -1.08
CA GLY A 95 -15.65 14.56 -1.63
C GLY A 95 -16.24 13.28 -2.21
N ASN A 96 -17.55 13.04 -2.12
CA ASN A 96 -18.16 11.86 -2.74
C ASN A 96 -18.71 12.23 -4.12
N LEU A 97 -18.04 11.77 -5.18
CA LEU A 97 -18.67 11.67 -6.50
C LEU A 97 -19.94 10.80 -6.35
N GLU A 98 -21.06 11.30 -6.87
CA GLU A 98 -22.26 10.47 -6.92
C GLU A 98 -21.99 9.19 -7.74
N PRO A 99 -22.59 8.04 -7.37
CA PRO A 99 -22.37 6.77 -8.08
C PRO A 99 -22.55 6.84 -9.61
N GLN A 100 -23.52 7.63 -10.08
CA GLN A 100 -23.73 7.94 -11.49
C GLN A 100 -22.45 8.47 -12.17
N HIS A 101 -21.72 9.38 -11.51
CA HIS A 101 -20.50 9.95 -12.07
C HIS A 101 -19.37 8.92 -12.15
N LEU A 102 -19.26 8.00 -11.19
CA LEU A 102 -18.30 6.91 -11.25
C LEU A 102 -18.59 5.97 -12.42
N HIS A 103 -19.85 5.58 -12.60
CA HIS A 103 -20.27 4.75 -13.73
C HIS A 103 -20.00 5.46 -15.07
N MET A 104 -20.34 6.75 -15.18
CA MET A 104 -20.07 7.55 -16.38
C MET A 104 -18.56 7.61 -16.69
N LEU A 105 -17.71 7.84 -15.69
CA LEU A 105 -16.25 7.85 -15.87
C LEU A 105 -15.73 6.50 -16.37
N LEU A 106 -16.24 5.37 -15.83
CA LEU A 106 -15.87 4.03 -16.31
C LEU A 106 -16.30 3.81 -17.77
N SER A 107 -17.51 4.23 -18.15
CA SER A 107 -17.98 4.17 -19.54
C SER A 107 -17.14 5.06 -20.48
N CYS A 108 -16.78 6.27 -20.05
CA CYS A 108 -15.90 7.17 -20.80
C CYS A 108 -14.49 6.58 -20.96
N LEU A 109 -13.97 5.91 -19.93
CA LEU A 109 -12.66 5.27 -19.99
C LEU A 109 -12.62 4.19 -21.10
N GLN A 110 -13.66 3.35 -21.17
CA GLN A 110 -13.76 2.27 -22.17
C GLN A 110 -13.94 2.79 -23.61
N SER A 111 -14.63 3.91 -23.78
CA SER A 111 -14.93 4.49 -25.10
C SER A 111 -13.87 5.47 -25.61
N SER A 112 -12.98 5.94 -24.73
CA SER A 112 -11.94 6.89 -25.10
C SER A 112 -10.86 6.26 -25.97
N ASN A 113 -10.53 6.93 -27.08
CA ASN A 113 -9.40 6.59 -27.97
C ASN A 113 -8.16 7.47 -27.74
N SER A 114 -8.23 8.41 -26.80
CA SER A 114 -7.19 9.42 -26.53
C SER A 114 -6.43 9.04 -25.25
N PRO A 115 -5.10 8.80 -25.32
CA PRO A 115 -4.28 8.53 -24.12
C PRO A 115 -4.38 9.63 -23.07
N SER A 116 -4.44 10.90 -23.50
CA SER A 116 -4.61 12.04 -22.59
C SER A 116 -5.92 11.98 -21.81
N ASP A 117 -7.03 11.64 -22.48
CA ASP A 117 -8.32 11.52 -21.82
C ASP A 117 -8.37 10.30 -20.90
N ARG A 118 -7.82 9.16 -21.33
CA ARG A 118 -7.65 7.97 -20.48
C ARG A 118 -6.90 8.32 -19.20
N CYS A 119 -5.76 9.02 -19.30
CA CYS A 119 -4.98 9.48 -18.15
C CYS A 119 -5.81 10.34 -17.19
N ARG A 120 -6.54 11.34 -17.70
CA ARG A 120 -7.36 12.22 -16.87
C ARG A 120 -8.50 11.48 -16.17
N ILE A 121 -9.15 10.55 -16.87
CA ILE A 121 -10.24 9.74 -16.31
C ILE A 121 -9.70 8.79 -15.25
N LEU A 122 -8.59 8.08 -15.52
CA LEU A 122 -7.94 7.19 -14.56
C LEU A 122 -7.46 7.93 -13.32
N LEU A 123 -6.85 9.11 -13.48
CA LEU A 123 -6.45 9.97 -12.36
C LEU A 123 -7.67 10.38 -11.51
N THR A 124 -8.78 10.73 -12.17
CA THR A 124 -10.03 11.11 -11.47
C THR A 124 -10.61 9.91 -10.70
N LEU A 125 -10.68 8.74 -11.32
CA LEU A 125 -11.11 7.49 -10.68
C LEU A 125 -10.19 7.09 -9.53
N GLY A 126 -8.87 7.24 -9.71
CA GLY A 126 -7.87 6.96 -8.68
C GLY A 126 -8.01 7.86 -7.46
N ASN A 127 -8.22 9.17 -7.67
CA ASN A 127 -8.49 10.12 -6.59
C ASN A 127 -9.82 9.81 -5.89
N ALA A 128 -10.85 9.46 -6.65
CA ALA A 128 -12.14 9.05 -6.08
C ALA A 128 -12.02 7.78 -5.24
N ALA A 129 -11.16 6.83 -5.64
CA ALA A 129 -10.88 5.59 -4.92
C ALA A 129 -10.11 5.81 -3.59
N ALA A 130 -9.76 7.04 -3.22
CA ALA A 130 -9.29 7.35 -1.86
C ALA A 130 -10.39 7.20 -0.80
N PHE A 131 -11.67 7.19 -1.19
CA PHE A 131 -12.82 7.04 -0.29
C PHE A 131 -13.39 5.62 -0.35
N THR A 132 -13.59 4.98 0.81
CA THR A 132 -14.07 3.58 0.89
C THR A 132 -15.42 3.34 0.22
N VAL A 133 -16.33 4.33 0.25
CA VAL A 133 -17.63 4.22 -0.44
C VAL A 133 -17.43 4.07 -1.95
N ASN A 134 -16.56 4.90 -2.53
CA ASN A 134 -16.25 4.85 -3.96
C ASN A 134 -15.47 3.58 -4.32
N GLN A 135 -14.60 3.08 -3.43
CA GLN A 135 -13.90 1.81 -3.63
C GLN A 135 -14.88 0.64 -3.81
N ASN A 136 -15.96 0.60 -3.02
CA ASN A 136 -17.00 -0.41 -3.14
C ASN A 136 -17.82 -0.23 -4.41
N GLN A 137 -18.24 1.01 -4.71
CA GLN A 137 -19.02 1.30 -5.92
C GLN A 137 -18.26 1.00 -7.20
N ILE A 138 -16.97 1.36 -7.28
CA ILE A 138 -16.13 1.04 -8.43
C ILE A 138 -16.03 -0.49 -8.61
N ARG A 139 -15.88 -1.27 -7.52
CA ARG A 139 -15.92 -2.73 -7.59
C ARG A 139 -17.28 -3.25 -8.08
N GLU A 140 -18.37 -2.73 -7.53
CA GLU A 140 -19.75 -3.14 -7.87
C GLU A 140 -20.14 -2.80 -9.32
N PHE A 141 -19.51 -1.79 -9.92
CA PHE A 141 -19.66 -1.43 -11.33
C PHE A 141 -18.66 -2.14 -12.26
N GLU A 142 -18.04 -3.24 -11.82
CA GLU A 142 -17.00 -3.96 -12.59
C GLU A 142 -15.82 -3.07 -13.01
N GLY A 143 -15.58 -1.99 -12.25
CA GLY A 143 -14.58 -0.98 -12.57
C GLY A 143 -13.14 -1.45 -12.35
N ILE A 144 -12.90 -2.44 -11.47
CA ILE A 144 -11.56 -2.99 -11.26
C ILE A 144 -11.04 -3.67 -12.54
N PRO A 145 -11.77 -4.64 -13.15
CA PRO A 145 -11.37 -5.19 -14.45
C PRO A 145 -11.21 -4.16 -15.55
N ILE A 146 -12.10 -3.15 -15.60
CA ILE A 146 -12.03 -2.07 -16.60
C ILE A 146 -10.72 -1.30 -16.45
N ILE A 147 -10.38 -0.84 -15.24
CA ILE A 147 -9.16 -0.09 -14.96
C ILE A 147 -7.92 -0.96 -15.20
N ALA A 148 -7.95 -2.22 -14.77
CA ALA A 148 -6.84 -3.16 -14.96
C ALA A 148 -6.58 -3.48 -16.44
N GLY A 149 -7.59 -3.44 -17.30
CA GLY A 149 -7.43 -3.60 -18.75
C GLY A 149 -6.46 -2.59 -19.37
N PHE A 150 -6.26 -1.43 -18.74
CA PHE A 150 -5.32 -0.39 -19.19
C PHE A 150 -3.88 -0.60 -18.69
N LEU A 151 -3.57 -1.70 -17.97
CA LEU A 151 -2.19 -2.09 -17.66
C LEU A 151 -1.41 -2.50 -18.92
N SER A 152 -2.10 -2.85 -20.00
CA SER A 152 -1.52 -3.16 -21.32
C SER A 152 -1.58 -1.98 -22.31
N ASP A 153 -1.94 -0.77 -21.86
CA ASP A 153 -2.04 0.38 -22.76
C ASP A 153 -0.64 0.73 -23.35
N PRO A 154 -0.54 1.04 -24.65
CA PRO A 154 0.74 1.41 -25.27
C PRO A 154 1.37 2.64 -24.61
N ALA A 155 0.58 3.58 -24.10
CA ALA A 155 1.08 4.76 -23.40
C ALA A 155 1.50 4.41 -21.96
N ALA A 156 2.74 4.73 -21.60
CA ALA A 156 3.26 4.46 -20.26
C ALA A 156 2.52 5.26 -19.18
N GLU A 157 2.14 6.49 -19.48
CA GLU A 157 1.41 7.37 -18.57
C GLU A 157 0.04 6.79 -18.21
N VAL A 158 -0.66 6.18 -19.17
CA VAL A 158 -1.94 5.51 -18.94
C VAL A 158 -1.75 4.34 -17.97
N ARG A 159 -0.72 3.50 -18.20
CA ARG A 159 -0.39 2.38 -17.29
C ARG A 159 -0.05 2.86 -15.88
N VAL A 160 0.68 3.96 -15.74
CA VAL A 160 0.99 4.58 -14.43
C VAL A 160 -0.29 5.04 -13.72
N GLN A 161 -1.22 5.68 -14.42
CA GLN A 161 -2.49 6.10 -13.83
C GLN A 161 -3.38 4.91 -13.46
N SER A 162 -3.38 3.84 -14.25
CA SER A 162 -4.07 2.58 -13.91
C SER A 162 -3.52 1.96 -12.64
N LEU A 163 -2.20 1.85 -12.49
CA LEU A 163 -1.57 1.35 -11.26
C LEU A 163 -1.89 2.24 -10.07
N THR A 164 -1.92 3.56 -10.25
CA THR A 164 -2.28 4.51 -9.18
C THR A 164 -3.72 4.30 -8.71
N ALA A 165 -4.67 4.12 -9.65
CA ALA A 165 -6.05 3.84 -9.32
C ALA A 165 -6.21 2.47 -8.64
N LEU A 166 -5.58 1.42 -9.16
CA LEU A 166 -5.57 0.08 -8.56
C LEU A 166 -4.96 0.08 -7.16
N ASN A 167 -3.87 0.82 -6.93
CA ASN A 167 -3.24 0.95 -5.63
C ASN A 167 -4.19 1.54 -4.57
N ASN A 168 -4.98 2.55 -4.94
CA ASN A 168 -5.98 3.13 -4.04
C ASN A 168 -7.17 2.18 -3.82
N LEU A 169 -7.63 1.50 -4.87
CA LEU A 169 -8.68 0.48 -4.77
C LEU A 169 -8.26 -0.70 -3.89
N CYS A 170 -6.97 -1.06 -3.92
CA CYS A 170 -6.36 -2.14 -3.15
C CYS A 170 -6.35 -1.88 -1.63
N MET A 171 -6.65 -0.66 -1.17
CA MET A 171 -6.80 -0.37 0.27
C MET A 171 -8.04 -1.05 0.88
N ASN A 172 -8.94 -1.60 0.06
CA ASN A 172 -10.08 -2.39 0.48
C ASN A 172 -9.83 -3.88 0.28
N ILE A 173 -9.92 -4.68 1.35
CA ILE A 173 -9.63 -6.12 1.34
C ILE A 173 -10.53 -6.89 0.35
N GLN A 174 -11.78 -6.49 0.15
CA GLN A 174 -12.67 -7.13 -0.83
C GLN A 174 -12.24 -6.83 -2.27
N ASN A 175 -11.68 -5.64 -2.52
CA ASN A 175 -11.13 -5.30 -3.83
C ASN A 175 -9.86 -6.09 -4.13
N GLN A 176 -9.04 -6.38 -3.12
CA GLN A 176 -7.84 -7.20 -3.28
C GLN A 176 -8.16 -8.58 -3.87
N GLU A 177 -9.33 -9.16 -3.56
CA GLU A 177 -9.75 -10.44 -4.16
C GLU A 177 -9.93 -10.40 -5.68
N GLN A 178 -10.33 -9.25 -6.22
CA GLN A 178 -10.40 -9.05 -7.67
C GLN A 178 -9.05 -8.61 -8.24
N ILE A 179 -8.29 -7.80 -7.51
CA ILE A 179 -7.01 -7.24 -8.00
C ILE A 179 -5.91 -8.31 -8.06
N LYS A 180 -5.91 -9.30 -7.17
CA LYS A 180 -4.84 -10.31 -7.06
C LYS A 180 -4.54 -11.06 -8.37
N VAL A 181 -5.53 -11.19 -9.26
CA VAL A 181 -5.36 -11.90 -10.54
C VAL A 181 -4.40 -11.17 -11.49
N TYR A 182 -4.16 -9.87 -11.27
CA TYR A 182 -3.25 -9.05 -12.07
C TYR A 182 -1.81 -9.04 -11.54
N VAL A 183 -1.50 -9.72 -10.43
CA VAL A 183 -0.14 -9.77 -9.87
C VAL A 183 0.91 -10.22 -10.90
N PRO A 184 0.69 -11.27 -11.71
CA PRO A 184 1.66 -11.67 -12.74
C PRO A 184 1.96 -10.55 -13.74
N GLN A 185 0.94 -9.84 -14.21
CA GLN A 185 1.09 -8.70 -15.13
C GLN A 185 1.82 -7.52 -14.45
N VAL A 186 1.53 -7.26 -13.18
CA VAL A 186 2.22 -6.20 -12.40
C VAL A 186 3.70 -6.53 -12.22
N LEU A 187 4.05 -7.81 -12.01
CA LEU A 187 5.44 -8.27 -11.96
C LEU A 187 6.14 -8.13 -13.31
N GLU A 188 5.47 -8.51 -14.41
CA GLU A 188 5.97 -8.29 -15.78
C GLU A 188 6.23 -6.81 -16.06
N LEU A 189 5.34 -5.91 -15.63
CA LEU A 189 5.55 -4.46 -15.75
C LEU A 189 6.80 -4.00 -15.00
N ILE A 190 7.13 -4.61 -13.86
CA ILE A 190 8.35 -4.27 -13.11
C ILE A 190 9.59 -4.72 -13.89
N GLU A 191 9.58 -5.94 -14.42
CA GLU A 191 10.72 -6.55 -15.11
C GLU A 191 11.01 -5.88 -16.47
N MET A 192 9.96 -5.57 -17.24
CA MET A 192 10.08 -5.06 -18.61
C MET A 192 10.27 -3.54 -18.70
N SER A 193 10.07 -2.81 -17.61
CA SER A 193 10.17 -1.35 -17.59
C SER A 193 11.61 -0.87 -17.35
N PRO A 194 11.99 0.31 -17.87
CA PRO A 194 13.27 0.93 -17.55
C PRO A 194 13.46 1.07 -16.03
N VAL A 195 14.68 0.78 -15.56
CA VAL A 195 15.05 0.92 -14.14
C VAL A 195 14.78 2.34 -13.67
N ASN A 196 14.13 2.48 -12.51
CA ASN A 196 13.72 3.75 -11.90
C ASN A 196 12.55 4.48 -12.58
N SER A 197 11.82 3.80 -13.48
CA SER A 197 10.62 4.39 -14.07
C SER A 197 9.46 4.53 -13.06
N ASP A 198 8.58 5.50 -13.31
CA ASP A 198 7.33 5.68 -12.54
C ASP A 198 6.43 4.43 -12.61
N LEU A 199 6.56 3.66 -13.70
CA LEU A 199 5.84 2.41 -13.90
C LEU A 199 6.28 1.34 -12.89
N GLN A 200 7.59 1.16 -12.69
CA GLN A 200 8.12 0.29 -11.63
C GLN A 200 7.68 0.76 -10.24
N LEU A 201 7.72 2.07 -9.98
CA LEU A 201 7.33 2.64 -8.69
C LEU A 201 5.84 2.40 -8.40
N GLY A 202 4.96 2.62 -9.39
CA GLY A 202 3.52 2.37 -9.28
C GLY A 202 3.21 0.89 -9.02
N ALA A 203 3.89 0.00 -9.72
CA ALA A 203 3.71 -1.44 -9.59
C ALA A 203 4.16 -1.94 -8.20
N LEU A 204 5.34 -1.52 -7.72
CA LEU A 204 5.83 -1.88 -6.40
C LEU A 204 4.95 -1.35 -5.26
N ARG A 205 4.34 -0.17 -5.41
CA ARG A 205 3.36 0.37 -4.43
C ARG A 205 2.14 -0.54 -4.33
N LEU A 206 1.60 -0.99 -5.46
CA LEU A 206 0.48 -1.93 -5.48
C LEU A 206 0.86 -3.27 -4.80
N LEU A 207 2.02 -3.84 -5.14
CA LEU A 207 2.51 -5.08 -4.50
C LEU A 207 2.77 -4.91 -3.00
N THR A 208 3.21 -3.72 -2.57
CA THR A 208 3.38 -3.39 -1.15
C THR A 208 2.04 -3.51 -0.42
N ASN A 209 0.96 -2.97 -0.99
CA ASN A 209 -0.37 -3.04 -0.38
C ASN A 209 -0.94 -4.47 -0.38
N LEU A 210 -0.72 -5.24 -1.46
CA LEU A 210 -1.16 -6.64 -1.54
C LEU A 210 -0.40 -7.58 -0.60
N SER A 211 0.85 -7.26 -0.28
CA SER A 211 1.69 -8.09 0.60
C SER A 211 1.48 -7.83 2.10
N VAL A 212 0.75 -6.78 2.50
CA VAL A 212 0.55 -6.44 3.93
C VAL A 212 -0.06 -7.60 4.73
N THR A 213 -0.89 -8.42 4.10
CA THR A 213 -1.50 -9.59 4.74
C THR A 213 -1.04 -10.87 4.05
N ASP A 214 -0.95 -11.96 4.82
CA ASP A 214 -0.45 -13.26 4.34
C ASP A 214 -1.27 -13.85 3.19
N LYS A 215 -2.53 -13.40 3.04
CA LYS A 215 -3.52 -13.93 2.11
C LYS A 215 -3.04 -14.03 0.66
N HIS A 216 -2.27 -13.05 0.19
CA HIS A 216 -1.83 -12.96 -1.21
C HIS A 216 -0.32 -13.05 -1.38
N GLN A 217 0.45 -13.20 -0.30
CA GLN A 217 1.91 -13.22 -0.37
C GLN A 217 2.48 -14.39 -1.18
N HIS A 218 1.78 -15.53 -1.22
CA HIS A 218 2.17 -16.69 -2.03
C HIS A 218 2.27 -16.38 -3.53
N LEU A 219 1.59 -15.33 -4.02
CA LEU A 219 1.69 -14.88 -5.42
C LEU A 219 3.04 -14.22 -5.74
N LEU A 220 3.87 -13.95 -4.73
CA LEU A 220 5.15 -13.26 -4.86
C LEU A 220 6.36 -14.19 -4.72
N LYS A 221 6.16 -15.50 -4.53
CA LYS A 221 7.25 -16.48 -4.30
C LYS A 221 8.31 -16.43 -5.40
N ASP A 222 7.89 -16.37 -6.66
CA ASP A 222 8.81 -16.34 -7.80
C ASP A 222 9.44 -14.95 -8.06
N SER A 223 8.96 -13.91 -7.36
CA SER A 223 9.42 -12.52 -7.54
C SER A 223 10.57 -12.12 -6.61
N ILE A 224 10.97 -12.98 -5.67
CA ILE A 224 11.97 -12.62 -4.66
C ILE A 224 13.31 -12.24 -5.31
N THR A 225 13.77 -13.00 -6.30
CA THR A 225 14.99 -12.68 -7.08
C THR A 225 14.91 -11.31 -7.76
N LEU A 226 13.76 -10.98 -8.36
CA LEU A 226 13.53 -9.69 -9.01
C LEU A 226 13.60 -8.55 -7.99
N LEU A 227 12.93 -8.70 -6.84
CA LEU A 227 12.93 -7.70 -5.77
C LEU A 227 14.33 -7.47 -5.19
N LEU A 228 15.10 -8.54 -4.96
CA LEU A 228 16.49 -8.46 -4.50
C LEU A 228 17.39 -7.77 -5.54
N SER A 229 17.18 -8.03 -6.82
CA SER A 229 17.91 -7.38 -7.90
C SER A 229 17.62 -5.88 -7.96
N LEU A 230 16.35 -5.49 -7.80
CA LEU A 230 15.96 -4.08 -7.74
C LEU A 230 16.61 -3.35 -6.56
N LEU A 231 16.78 -3.99 -5.41
CA LEU A 231 17.48 -3.35 -4.28
C LEU A 231 18.90 -2.88 -4.66
N VAL A 232 19.57 -3.58 -5.56
CA VAL A 232 20.95 -3.29 -5.96
C VAL A 232 21.03 -2.20 -7.02
N VAL A 233 20.13 -2.23 -8.01
CA VAL A 233 20.26 -1.41 -9.23
C VAL A 233 19.41 -0.13 -9.23
N SER A 234 18.46 -0.02 -8.30
CA SER A 234 17.48 1.07 -8.29
C SER A 234 17.82 2.20 -7.32
N ASN A 235 17.10 3.31 -7.47
CA ASN A 235 17.17 4.47 -6.59
C ASN A 235 16.46 4.21 -5.25
N GLU A 236 16.63 5.14 -4.31
CA GLU A 236 16.05 5.04 -2.97
C GLU A 236 14.53 4.81 -2.98
N ALA A 237 13.79 5.46 -3.88
CA ALA A 237 12.33 5.35 -3.93
C ALA A 237 11.86 3.91 -4.24
N LEU A 238 12.51 3.25 -5.20
CA LEU A 238 12.22 1.86 -5.55
C LEU A 238 12.77 0.91 -4.48
N GLN A 239 13.98 1.15 -3.97
CA GLN A 239 14.57 0.37 -2.87
C GLN A 239 13.67 0.33 -1.63
N VAL A 240 13.05 1.46 -1.28
CA VAL A 240 12.09 1.53 -0.17
C VAL A 240 10.88 0.64 -0.43
N GLN A 241 10.29 0.66 -1.63
CA GLN A 241 9.11 -0.18 -1.92
C GLN A 241 9.47 -1.66 -2.04
N ALA A 242 10.54 -2.00 -2.75
CA ALA A 242 11.02 -3.39 -2.85
C ALA A 242 11.33 -3.97 -1.47
N SER A 243 12.01 -3.21 -0.61
CA SER A 243 12.28 -3.61 0.78
C SER A 243 10.99 -3.80 1.59
N LYS A 244 9.94 -2.98 1.38
CA LYS A 244 8.65 -3.19 2.07
C LYS A 244 8.00 -4.50 1.68
N VAL A 245 7.99 -4.83 0.38
CA VAL A 245 7.45 -6.11 -0.09
C VAL A 245 8.24 -7.27 0.55
N LEU A 246 9.57 -7.21 0.53
CA LEU A 246 10.44 -8.22 1.14
C LEU A 246 10.22 -8.37 2.67
N VAL A 247 10.07 -7.27 3.40
CA VAL A 247 9.75 -7.28 4.84
C VAL A 247 8.39 -7.92 5.09
N ASN A 248 7.37 -7.57 4.30
CA ASN A 248 6.03 -8.12 4.43
C ASN A 248 6.05 -9.65 4.24
N VAL A 249 6.61 -10.13 3.13
CA VAL A 249 6.64 -11.58 2.83
C VAL A 249 7.54 -12.36 3.78
N SER A 250 8.66 -11.79 4.23
CA SER A 250 9.56 -12.47 5.18
C SER A 250 9.01 -12.58 6.60
N SER A 251 7.97 -11.81 6.93
CA SER A 251 7.29 -11.91 8.22
C SER A 251 6.37 -13.15 8.28
N ASN A 252 6.12 -13.79 7.14
CA ASN A 252 5.32 -15.00 7.02
C ASN A 252 6.22 -16.25 6.92
N PRO A 253 6.17 -17.18 7.90
CA PRO A 253 6.96 -18.40 7.88
C PRO A 253 6.73 -19.27 6.64
N ASP A 254 5.52 -19.28 6.06
CA ASP A 254 5.17 -20.10 4.89
C ASP A 254 5.85 -19.64 3.59
N MET A 255 6.43 -18.44 3.60
CA MET A 255 7.20 -17.89 2.49
C MET A 255 8.69 -18.17 2.61
N MET A 256 9.17 -18.62 3.78
CA MET A 256 10.59 -18.57 4.09
C MET A 256 11.43 -19.50 3.23
N ASP A 257 10.94 -20.71 2.97
CA ASP A 257 11.64 -21.67 2.12
C ASP A 257 11.84 -21.15 0.69
N ASP A 258 10.87 -20.39 0.15
CA ASP A 258 11.00 -19.75 -1.16
C ASP A 258 11.99 -18.58 -1.12
N ILE A 259 11.91 -17.76 -0.06
CA ILE A 259 12.75 -16.57 0.09
C ILE A 259 14.24 -16.94 0.20
N VAL A 260 14.58 -17.92 1.05
CA VAL A 260 15.98 -18.30 1.29
C VAL A 260 16.61 -19.04 0.10
N GLN A 261 15.78 -19.67 -0.75
CA GLN A 261 16.20 -20.34 -1.97
C GLN A 261 16.33 -19.41 -3.17
N ALA A 262 15.68 -18.25 -3.14
CA ALA A 262 15.73 -17.28 -4.23
C ALA A 262 17.17 -16.89 -4.56
N GLN A 263 17.44 -16.68 -5.85
CA GLN A 263 18.75 -16.18 -6.29
C GLN A 263 18.91 -14.73 -5.83
N ALA A 264 20.08 -14.40 -5.30
CA ALA A 264 20.37 -13.10 -4.72
C ALA A 264 21.69 -12.57 -5.28
N PRO A 265 21.73 -11.33 -5.81
CA PRO A 265 23.00 -10.70 -6.12
C PRO A 265 23.86 -10.59 -4.85
N ALA A 266 25.12 -11.01 -4.91
CA ALA A 266 26.03 -10.92 -3.77
C ALA A 266 26.16 -9.48 -3.22
N SER A 267 25.98 -8.48 -4.08
CA SER A 267 26.00 -7.05 -3.72
C SER A 267 24.85 -6.61 -2.82
N VAL A 268 23.79 -7.40 -2.62
CA VAL A 268 22.72 -7.08 -1.66
C VAL A 268 23.29 -6.87 -0.26
N VAL A 269 24.30 -7.66 0.14
CA VAL A 269 24.95 -7.53 1.46
C VAL A 269 25.67 -6.18 1.63
N LEU A 270 26.07 -5.54 0.52
CA LEU A 270 26.76 -4.25 0.54
C LEU A 270 25.83 -3.08 0.86
N LEU A 271 24.51 -3.29 0.78
CA LEU A 271 23.52 -2.29 1.18
C LEU A 271 23.44 -2.12 2.71
N PHE A 272 24.02 -3.05 3.49
CA PHE A 272 24.18 -2.91 4.94
C PHE A 272 25.42 -2.06 5.25
N ASP A 273 25.32 -0.77 4.93
CA ASP A 273 26.42 0.20 5.02
C ASP A 273 25.88 1.52 5.59
N ALA A 274 26.71 2.25 6.34
CA ALA A 274 26.30 3.51 6.97
C ALA A 274 25.94 4.62 5.98
N ARG A 275 26.30 4.47 4.69
CA ARG A 275 25.93 5.39 3.62
C ARG A 275 24.58 5.07 2.99
N THR A 276 24.00 3.90 3.27
CA THR A 276 22.66 3.55 2.78
C THR A 276 21.62 4.44 3.45
N ALA A 277 20.67 4.96 2.67
CA ALA A 277 19.61 5.81 3.19
C ALA A 277 18.90 5.13 4.39
N PRO A 278 18.71 5.82 5.53
CA PRO A 278 18.15 5.20 6.74
C PRO A 278 16.81 4.50 6.52
N ALA A 279 15.95 5.06 5.66
CA ALA A 279 14.66 4.46 5.31
C ALA A 279 14.79 3.10 4.62
N VAL A 280 15.83 2.90 3.81
CA VAL A 280 16.15 1.62 3.16
C VAL A 280 16.82 0.71 4.17
N LEU A 281 17.85 1.21 4.88
CA LEU A 281 18.64 0.42 5.82
C LEU A 281 17.80 -0.18 6.95
N LEU A 282 16.90 0.57 7.56
CA LEU A 282 16.00 0.05 8.60
C LEU A 282 15.16 -1.13 8.09
N ARG A 283 14.65 -1.07 6.85
CA ARG A 283 13.85 -2.15 6.27
C ARG A 283 14.71 -3.36 5.91
N LEU A 284 15.92 -3.13 5.40
CA LEU A 284 16.89 -4.20 5.18
C LEU A 284 17.26 -4.92 6.47
N LEU A 285 17.43 -4.17 7.57
CA LEU A 285 17.66 -4.74 8.90
C LEU A 285 16.45 -5.54 9.39
N THR A 286 15.23 -5.03 9.22
CA THR A 286 14.01 -5.81 9.53
C THR A 286 13.96 -7.11 8.71
N PHE A 287 14.20 -7.03 7.40
CA PHE A 287 14.25 -8.20 6.52
C PHE A 287 15.31 -9.21 6.98
N ALA A 288 16.54 -8.76 7.24
CA ALA A 288 17.60 -9.62 7.75
C ALA A 288 17.26 -10.25 9.12
N GLY A 289 16.60 -9.50 10.01
CA GLY A 289 16.10 -10.02 11.28
C GLY A 289 15.07 -11.13 11.11
N ASN A 290 14.11 -10.94 10.19
CA ASN A 290 13.12 -11.96 9.86
C ASN A 290 13.79 -13.22 9.31
N LEU A 291 14.71 -13.08 8.36
CA LEU A 291 15.49 -14.21 7.82
C LEU A 291 16.29 -14.92 8.92
N LYS A 292 16.94 -14.17 9.80
CA LYS A 292 17.69 -14.72 10.94
C LYS A 292 16.80 -15.35 12.00
N SER A 293 15.49 -15.20 11.98
CA SER A 293 14.59 -15.91 12.89
C SER A 293 14.29 -17.35 12.42
N TRP A 294 14.49 -17.63 11.13
CA TRP A 294 14.34 -18.96 10.57
C TRP A 294 15.44 -19.90 11.05
N ARG A 295 15.05 -21.15 11.33
CA ARG A 295 15.94 -22.20 11.87
C ARG A 295 15.80 -23.45 11.00
N PRO A 296 16.58 -23.56 9.90
CA PRO A 296 16.55 -24.76 9.08
C PRO A 296 17.11 -25.96 9.83
N SER A 297 16.72 -27.18 9.41
CA SER A 297 17.44 -28.38 9.80
C SER A 297 18.85 -28.39 9.19
N ALA A 298 19.76 -29.17 9.76
CA ALA A 298 21.12 -29.30 9.23
C ALA A 298 21.11 -29.74 7.75
N GLN A 299 20.22 -30.67 7.38
CA GLN A 299 20.08 -31.15 6.00
C GLN A 299 19.64 -30.05 5.04
N VAL A 300 18.67 -29.22 5.43
CA VAL A 300 18.20 -28.09 4.61
C VAL A 300 19.32 -27.05 4.46
N ALA A 301 20.04 -26.74 5.54
CA ALA A 301 21.16 -25.81 5.49
C ALA A 301 22.28 -26.31 4.58
N ASP A 302 22.64 -27.60 4.66
CA ASP A 302 23.67 -28.20 3.81
C ASP A 302 23.28 -28.20 2.32
N GLU A 303 22.01 -28.42 2.02
CA GLU A 303 21.50 -28.33 0.65
C GLU A 303 21.56 -26.89 0.12
N LEU A 304 21.16 -25.91 0.94
CA LEU A 304 21.28 -24.49 0.56
C LEU A 304 22.72 -24.05 0.37
N ARG A 305 23.68 -24.55 1.17
CA ARG A 305 25.11 -24.25 1.00
C ARG A 305 25.66 -24.69 -0.36
N ARG A 306 25.07 -25.70 -1.00
CA ARG A 306 25.46 -26.17 -2.33
C ARG A 306 25.00 -25.22 -3.44
N LYS A 307 23.96 -24.40 -3.19
CA LYS A 307 23.46 -23.37 -4.12
C LYS A 307 24.22 -22.06 -3.89
N GLN A 308 25.20 -21.76 -4.74
CA GLN A 308 26.14 -20.64 -4.50
C GLN A 308 25.49 -19.25 -4.46
N ASP A 309 24.39 -19.07 -5.19
CA ASP A 309 23.74 -17.79 -5.44
C ASP A 309 22.41 -17.62 -4.68
N CYS A 310 22.03 -18.59 -3.84
CA CYS A 310 20.80 -18.46 -3.05
C CYS A 310 20.95 -17.41 -1.94
N LEU A 311 19.83 -16.78 -1.55
CA LEU A 311 19.80 -15.76 -0.51
C LEU A 311 20.34 -16.27 0.82
N PHE A 312 20.10 -17.53 1.17
CA PHE A 312 20.72 -18.16 2.34
C PHE A 312 22.24 -18.03 2.32
N ARG A 313 22.88 -18.37 1.20
CA ARG A 313 24.35 -18.29 1.05
C ARG A 313 24.85 -16.86 1.14
N VAL A 314 24.11 -15.92 0.56
CA VAL A 314 24.49 -14.49 0.53
C VAL A 314 24.33 -13.82 1.90
N MET A 315 23.30 -14.18 2.67
CA MET A 315 22.89 -13.42 3.87
C MET A 315 23.01 -14.17 5.19
N LEU A 316 22.77 -15.48 5.22
CA LEU A 316 22.58 -16.24 6.47
C LEU A 316 23.72 -17.20 6.80
N ASP A 317 24.40 -17.72 5.77
CA ASP A 317 25.52 -18.64 5.97
C ASP A 317 26.72 -17.94 6.67
N GLU A 318 27.53 -18.73 7.38
CA GLU A 318 28.73 -18.26 8.10
C GLU A 318 29.76 -17.57 7.19
N SER A 319 29.78 -17.91 5.89
CA SER A 319 30.63 -17.25 4.90
C SER A 319 30.13 -15.87 4.45
N SER A 320 28.90 -15.49 4.82
CA SER A 320 28.33 -14.20 4.47
C SER A 320 29.08 -13.06 5.14
N GLN A 321 29.26 -11.95 4.42
CA GLN A 321 29.80 -10.72 4.97
C GLN A 321 28.80 -9.98 5.87
N LEU A 322 27.54 -10.42 5.95
CA LEU A 322 26.49 -9.72 6.68
C LEU A 322 26.86 -9.49 8.14
N HIS A 323 27.45 -10.47 8.82
CA HIS A 323 27.86 -10.32 10.23
C HIS A 323 28.84 -9.16 10.41
N SER A 324 29.89 -9.10 9.59
CA SER A 324 30.89 -8.02 9.66
C SER A 324 30.29 -6.64 9.38
N ARG A 325 29.34 -6.56 8.43
CA ARG A 325 28.61 -5.34 8.08
C ARG A 325 27.72 -4.87 9.23
N LEU A 326 26.99 -5.78 9.86
CA LEU A 326 26.17 -5.50 11.04
C LEU A 326 27.03 -4.97 12.19
N VAL A 327 28.20 -5.57 12.46
CA VAL A 327 29.12 -5.07 13.50
C VAL A 327 29.55 -3.62 13.21
N GLN A 328 29.85 -3.27 11.97
CA GLN A 328 30.18 -1.88 11.59
C GLN A 328 29.01 -0.91 11.84
N LEU A 329 27.78 -1.35 11.62
CA LEU A 329 26.58 -0.53 11.83
C LEU A 329 26.23 -0.30 13.31
N LEU A 330 26.88 -0.98 14.27
CA LEU A 330 26.75 -0.65 15.69
C LEU A 330 27.26 0.76 16.01
N SER A 331 28.14 1.33 15.16
CA SER A 331 28.63 2.70 15.30
C SER A 331 27.85 3.72 14.46
N HIS A 332 26.70 3.34 13.90
CA HIS A 332 25.86 4.25 13.10
C HIS A 332 25.31 5.42 13.94
N PRO A 333 25.24 6.66 13.43
CA PRO A 333 24.78 7.82 14.21
C PRO A 333 23.29 7.76 14.61
N ASP A 334 22.48 7.01 13.87
CA ASP A 334 21.06 6.79 14.17
C ASP A 334 20.89 5.67 15.20
N GLY A 335 20.35 6.03 16.38
CA GLY A 335 20.12 5.09 17.48
C GLY A 335 19.07 4.01 17.18
N GLU A 336 18.12 4.25 16.27
CA GLU A 336 17.15 3.21 15.86
C GLU A 336 17.84 2.11 15.05
N ILE A 337 18.75 2.49 14.17
CA ILE A 337 19.58 1.55 13.39
C ILE A 337 20.47 0.75 14.34
N GLN A 338 21.15 1.40 15.29
CA GLN A 338 21.98 0.70 16.28
C GLN A 338 21.17 -0.32 17.08
N ALA A 339 19.98 0.07 17.57
CA ALA A 339 19.11 -0.81 18.34
C ALA A 339 18.62 -2.02 17.51
N HIS A 340 18.31 -1.82 16.22
CA HIS A 340 17.95 -2.92 15.32
C HIS A 340 19.12 -3.87 15.09
N VAL A 341 20.30 -3.34 14.79
CA VAL A 341 21.52 -4.13 14.56
C VAL A 341 21.87 -4.97 15.78
N ALA A 342 21.85 -4.36 16.97
CA ALA A 342 22.13 -5.06 18.23
C ALA A 342 21.19 -6.25 18.42
N ARG A 343 19.89 -6.08 18.16
CA ARG A 343 18.88 -7.16 18.25
C ARG A 343 19.12 -8.31 17.27
N ILE A 344 19.71 -8.04 16.11
CA ILE A 344 20.01 -9.06 15.09
C ILE A 344 21.29 -9.84 15.42
N LEU A 345 22.18 -9.27 16.22
CA LEU A 345 23.45 -9.87 16.63
C LEU A 345 23.35 -10.71 17.92
N THR A 346 22.34 -10.45 18.75
CA THR A 346 22.00 -11.25 19.95
C THR A 346 21.11 -12.44 19.60
#